data_AF-H0PS79-F1
#
_entry.id   AF-H0PS79-F1
#
_cell.length_a   1.000
_cell.length_b   1.000
_cell.length_c   1.000
_cell.angle_alpha   90.00
_cell.angle_beta   90.00
_cell.angle_gamma   90.00
#
_symmetry.space_group_name_H-M   'P 1'
#
loop_
_entity.id
_entity.type
_entity.pdbx_description
1 polymer ?
#
loop_
_entity_poly.entity_id
_entity_poly.type
_entity_poly.pdbx_seq_one_letter_code
_entity_poly.pdbx_strand_id
1 'polypeptide(L)'
;MKLATLAMSAALLVSAPVSADTVREAALAGELQQFTTDGKVSACGVTISAIELVKTRPAPGDKLLVFNGSFMLYSLSGGLVKGRASEVQGADFLAGKPNLHPREAAAYWLKAQGKPATSPAPGQGMQPSDDPAYKVYVTEFEPLSLGSWRQCSLNSRFR
;
A
#
# COMPACT_ATOMS: atom_id res chain seq x y z
N MET A 1 -32.29 -53.20 14.32
CA MET A 1 -32.15 -51.91 15.04
C MET A 1 -30.86 -51.89 15.81
N LYS A 2 -29.80 -51.22 15.31
CA LYS A 2 -28.65 -50.74 16.10
C LYS A 2 -28.16 -49.43 15.47
N LEU A 3 -28.05 -48.41 16.33
CA LEU A 3 -27.85 -47.00 16.02
C LEU A 3 -26.52 -46.73 15.31
N ALA A 4 -26.56 -45.92 14.26
CA ALA A 4 -25.38 -45.28 13.68
C ALA A 4 -25.16 -43.94 14.38
N THR A 5 -24.05 -43.82 15.11
CA THR A 5 -23.61 -42.58 15.74
C THR A 5 -22.76 -41.80 14.73
N LEU A 6 -23.32 -40.76 14.12
CA LEU A 6 -22.54 -39.79 13.33
C LEU A 6 -21.73 -38.91 14.29
N ALA A 7 -20.41 -39.01 14.23
CA ALA A 7 -19.51 -38.04 14.83
C ALA A 7 -19.40 -36.81 13.91
N MET A 8 -19.96 -35.70 14.36
CA MET A 8 -19.93 -34.42 13.65
C MET A 8 -18.65 -33.68 14.05
N SER A 9 -17.60 -33.83 13.25
CA SER A 9 -16.33 -33.11 13.45
C SER A 9 -16.51 -31.63 13.09
N ALA A 10 -16.71 -30.79 14.10
CA ALA A 10 -16.63 -29.34 13.95
C ALA A 10 -15.17 -28.95 13.68
N ALA A 11 -14.85 -28.69 12.41
CA ALA A 11 -13.59 -28.08 12.04
C ALA A 11 -13.58 -26.63 12.54
N LEU A 12 -12.95 -26.42 13.70
CA LEU A 12 -12.54 -25.10 14.18
C LEU A 12 -11.55 -24.52 13.16
N LEU A 13 -12.07 -23.67 12.27
CA LEU A 13 -11.28 -22.76 11.44
C LEU A 13 -10.57 -21.78 12.38
N VAL A 14 -9.40 -22.18 12.87
CA VAL A 14 -8.47 -21.28 13.56
C VAL A 14 -8.00 -20.28 12.52
N SER A 15 -8.63 -19.11 12.50
CA SER A 15 -8.15 -17.93 11.81
C SER A 15 -6.88 -17.48 12.55
N ALA A 16 -5.73 -17.91 12.05
CA ALA A 16 -4.45 -17.43 12.57
C ALA A 16 -4.40 -15.90 12.40
N PRO A 17 -4.04 -15.13 13.44
CA PRO A 17 -3.83 -13.71 13.30
C PRO A 17 -2.66 -13.49 12.34
N VAL A 18 -2.95 -12.98 11.14
CA VAL A 18 -1.93 -12.45 10.24
C VAL A 18 -1.38 -11.20 10.91
N SER A 19 -0.25 -11.36 11.60
CA SER A 19 0.50 -10.24 12.14
C SER A 19 1.15 -9.54 10.96
N ALA A 20 0.62 -8.37 10.60
CA ALA A 20 1.39 -7.43 9.79
C ALA A 20 2.58 -7.01 10.65
N ASP A 21 3.81 -7.28 10.18
CA ASP A 21 5.02 -6.76 10.81
C ASP A 21 4.86 -5.25 10.96
N THR A 22 4.73 -4.83 12.21
CA THR A 22 4.41 -3.45 12.54
C THR A 22 5.73 -2.71 12.58
N VAL A 23 6.03 -2.01 11.49
CA VAL A 23 7.19 -1.11 11.42
C VAL A 23 7.12 -0.15 12.60
N ARG A 24 8.11 -0.22 13.50
CA ARG A 24 8.15 0.59 14.74
C ARG A 24 8.49 2.04 14.48
N GLU A 25 9.30 2.30 13.46
CA GLU A 25 9.72 3.63 13.01
C GLU A 25 10.08 3.56 11.51
N ALA A 26 9.69 4.55 10.72
CA ALA A 26 9.99 4.60 9.28
C ALA A 26 10.38 6.00 8.83
N ALA A 27 11.37 6.08 7.95
CA ALA A 27 11.58 7.28 7.15
C ALA A 27 10.61 7.25 5.96
N LEU A 28 9.83 8.32 5.80
CA LEU A 28 8.83 8.47 4.73
C LEU A 28 9.29 9.53 3.74
N ALA A 29 9.23 9.21 2.46
CA ALA A 29 9.30 10.16 1.36
C ALA A 29 8.04 9.98 0.51
N GLY A 30 7.46 11.08 0.04
CA GLY A 30 6.30 11.01 -0.83
C GLY A 30 6.25 12.15 -1.82
N GLU A 31 5.63 11.89 -2.96
CA GLU A 31 5.48 12.85 -4.05
C GLU A 31 4.02 12.87 -4.52
N LEU A 32 3.52 14.08 -4.80
CA LEU A 32 2.21 14.25 -5.44
C LEU A 32 2.38 14.04 -6.94
N GLN A 33 1.57 13.17 -7.53
CA GLN A 33 1.50 12.96 -8.96
C GLN A 33 0.22 13.57 -9.52
N GLN A 34 0.35 14.37 -10.58
CA GLN A 34 -0.78 14.90 -11.33
C GLN A 34 -0.62 14.52 -12.79
N PHE A 35 -1.65 13.88 -13.34
CA PHE A 35 -1.72 13.52 -14.75
C PHE A 35 -2.61 14.54 -15.44
N THR A 36 -2.10 15.11 -16.53
CA THR A 36 -2.82 16.10 -17.34
C THR A 36 -3.02 15.54 -18.74
N THR A 37 -4.27 15.55 -19.20
CA THR A 37 -4.66 15.15 -20.57
C THR A 37 -5.47 16.30 -21.16
N ASP A 38 -5.11 16.76 -22.37
CA ASP A 38 -5.76 17.88 -23.07
C ASP A 38 -5.87 19.17 -22.23
N GLY A 39 -4.82 19.49 -21.46
CA GLY A 39 -4.78 20.67 -20.60
C GLY A 39 -5.67 20.59 -19.35
N LYS A 40 -6.28 19.44 -19.07
CA LYS A 40 -7.10 19.17 -17.89
C LYS A 40 -6.45 18.11 -17.02
N VAL A 41 -6.54 18.26 -15.70
CA VAL A 41 -6.11 17.20 -14.77
C VAL A 41 -7.03 16.00 -14.94
N SER A 42 -6.47 14.88 -15.39
CA SER A 42 -7.17 13.62 -15.64
C SER A 42 -7.05 12.64 -14.48
N ALA A 43 -6.01 12.74 -13.66
CA ALA A 43 -5.88 11.99 -12.40
C ALA A 43 -4.94 12.67 -11.42
N CYS A 44 -5.15 12.41 -10.13
CA CYS A 44 -4.23 12.79 -9.05
C CYS A 44 -3.87 11.56 -8.24
N GLY A 45 -2.64 11.50 -7.77
CA GLY A 45 -2.19 10.45 -6.89
C GLY A 45 -1.05 10.89 -6.00
N VAL A 46 -0.64 9.97 -5.14
CA VAL A 46 0.51 10.09 -4.26
C VAL A 46 1.34 8.84 -4.39
N THR A 47 2.65 8.99 -4.48
CA THR A 47 3.61 7.91 -4.25
C THR A 47 4.20 8.10 -2.86
N ILE A 48 4.38 7.00 -2.15
CA ILE A 48 4.93 6.96 -0.80
C ILE A 48 5.96 5.85 -0.76
N SER A 49 7.20 6.19 -0.44
CA SER A 49 8.25 5.26 -0.13
C SER A 49 8.53 5.33 1.38
N ALA A 50 8.52 4.17 2.03
CA ALA A 50 8.87 4.04 3.43
C ALA A 50 10.07 3.11 3.56
N ILE A 51 11.00 3.43 4.46
CA ILE A 51 12.07 2.50 4.85
C ILE A 51 11.92 2.24 6.32
N GLU A 52 11.84 0.97 6.70
CA GLU A 52 11.84 0.56 8.09
C GLU A 52 13.19 0.89 8.72
N LEU A 53 13.12 1.67 9.80
CA LEU A 53 14.26 1.97 10.65
C LEU A 53 14.16 1.07 11.89
N VAL A 54 14.69 -0.16 11.78
CA VAL A 54 14.78 -1.10 12.91
C VAL A 54 15.63 -0.52 14.06
N LYS A 55 16.50 0.44 13.73
CA LYS A 55 17.36 1.20 14.64
C LYS A 55 17.38 2.67 14.22
N THR A 56 17.65 3.57 15.16
CA THR A 56 17.76 5.02 14.93
C THR A 56 18.82 5.39 13.88
N ARG A 57 19.80 4.51 13.62
CA ARG A 57 20.69 4.56 12.46
C ARG A 57 20.88 3.16 11.87
N PRO A 58 20.68 2.98 10.55
CA PRO A 58 21.05 1.76 9.85
C PRO A 58 22.56 1.48 9.98
N ALA A 59 22.91 0.21 10.16
CA ALA A 59 24.29 -0.28 10.10
C ALA A 59 24.54 -1.04 8.78
N PRO A 60 25.80 -1.15 8.32
CA PRO A 60 26.12 -1.85 7.07
C PRO A 60 25.61 -3.29 6.99
N GLY A 61 25.57 -4.00 8.13
CA GLY A 61 25.09 -5.39 8.21
C GLY A 61 23.56 -5.53 8.34
N ASP A 62 22.82 -4.43 8.52
CA ASP A 62 21.37 -4.50 8.66
C ASP A 62 20.69 -4.81 7.32
N LYS A 63 19.55 -5.50 7.37
CA LYS A 63 18.61 -5.60 6.25
C LYS A 63 17.46 -4.66 6.51
N LEU A 64 17.19 -3.76 5.58
CA LEU A 64 16.12 -2.77 5.69
C LEU A 64 14.97 -3.14 4.77
N LEU A 65 13.74 -3.08 5.29
CA LEU A 65 12.54 -3.21 4.47
C LEU A 65 12.19 -1.86 3.85
N VAL A 66 11.96 -1.87 2.55
CA VAL A 66 11.54 -0.72 1.77
C VAL A 66 10.15 -0.99 1.22
N PHE A 67 9.18 -0.16 1.56
CA PHE A 67 7.83 -0.21 1.05
C PHE A 67 7.66 0.90 0.02
N ASN A 68 7.12 0.56 -1.15
CA ASN A 68 6.73 1.55 -2.15
C ASN A 68 5.24 1.37 -2.39
N GLY A 69 4.45 2.33 -1.95
CA GLY A 69 3.02 2.41 -2.17
C GLY A 69 2.67 3.58 -3.06
N SER A 70 1.59 3.46 -3.80
CA SER A 70 0.99 4.59 -4.49
C SER A 70 -0.52 4.48 -4.45
N PHE A 71 -1.16 5.63 -4.37
CA PHE A 71 -2.60 5.75 -4.41
C PHE A 71 -2.99 6.78 -5.46
N MET A 72 -3.97 6.46 -6.29
CA MET A 72 -4.53 7.37 -7.29
C MET A 72 -6.04 7.44 -7.14
N LEU A 73 -6.60 8.65 -7.20
CA LEU A 73 -8.04 8.84 -7.37
C LEU A 73 -8.37 8.66 -8.85
N TYR A 74 -9.20 7.66 -9.15
CA TYR A 74 -9.64 7.36 -10.51
C TYR A 74 -11.07 7.85 -10.77
N SER A 75 -11.91 7.88 -9.74
CA SER A 75 -13.28 8.38 -9.82
C SER A 75 -13.70 9.07 -8.51
N LEU A 76 -14.92 9.59 -8.47
CA LEU A 76 -15.51 10.24 -7.28
C LEU A 76 -15.66 9.30 -6.07
N SER A 77 -15.69 7.99 -6.33
CA SER A 77 -16.00 6.97 -5.33
C SER A 77 -14.96 5.85 -5.31
N GLY A 78 -13.79 6.05 -5.94
CA GLY A 78 -12.83 4.98 -6.07
C GLY A 78 -11.45 5.42 -6.53
N GLY A 79 -10.49 4.54 -6.28
CA GLY A 79 -9.10 4.77 -6.61
C GLY A 79 -8.34 3.49 -6.86
N LEU A 80 -7.09 3.65 -7.29
CA LEU A 80 -6.16 2.57 -7.53
C LEU A 80 -5.10 2.58 -6.43
N VAL A 81 -4.89 1.44 -5.79
CA VAL A 81 -3.79 1.23 -4.85
C VAL A 81 -2.79 0.30 -5.52
N LYS A 82 -1.52 0.68 -5.52
CA LYS A 82 -0.42 -0.15 -6.00
C LYS A 82 0.68 -0.18 -4.94
N GLY A 83 1.26 -1.34 -4.70
CA GLY A 83 2.23 -1.51 -3.62
C GLY A 83 3.25 -2.61 -3.90
N ARG A 84 4.47 -2.42 -3.38
CA ARG A 84 5.47 -3.46 -3.24
C ARG A 84 6.28 -3.29 -1.96
N ALA A 85 6.90 -4.37 -1.52
CA ALA A 85 7.95 -4.42 -0.52
C ALA A 85 9.24 -4.86 -1.20
N SER A 86 10.35 -4.41 -0.68
CA SER A 86 11.69 -4.77 -1.13
C SER A 86 12.61 -4.83 0.09
N GLU A 87 13.70 -5.57 -0.01
CA GLU A 87 14.79 -5.51 0.96
C GLU A 87 16.00 -4.80 0.35
N VAL A 88 16.76 -4.09 1.18
CA VAL A 88 18.04 -3.49 0.80
C VAL A 88 19.07 -3.73 1.90
N GLN A 89 20.31 -3.99 1.51
CA GLN A 89 21.40 -4.09 2.47
C GLN A 89 21.74 -2.70 3.01
N GLY A 90 21.97 -2.60 4.31
CA GLY A 90 22.30 -1.33 4.97
C GLY A 90 23.55 -0.69 4.40
N ALA A 91 24.55 -1.48 3.98
CA ALA A 91 25.76 -0.98 3.32
C ALA A 91 25.45 -0.24 2.01
N ASP A 92 24.59 -0.83 1.16
CA ASP A 92 24.19 -0.25 -0.13
C ASP A 92 23.33 1.00 0.06
N PHE A 93 22.44 0.97 1.06
CA PHE A 93 21.62 2.12 1.43
C PHE A 93 22.49 3.30 1.90
N LEU A 94 23.43 3.06 2.83
CA LEU A 94 24.33 4.08 3.36
C LEU A 94 25.30 4.63 2.30
N ALA A 95 25.66 3.81 1.30
CA ALA A 95 26.47 4.23 0.17
C ALA A 95 25.71 5.07 -0.88
N GLY A 96 24.39 5.27 -0.69
CA GLY A 96 23.54 5.98 -1.66
C GLY A 96 23.33 5.20 -2.96
N LYS A 97 23.58 3.89 -2.96
CA LYS A 97 23.45 3.00 -4.12
C LYS A 97 22.55 1.81 -3.77
N PRO A 98 21.28 2.05 -3.38
CA PRO A 98 20.41 1.00 -2.88
C PRO A 98 20.18 -0.06 -3.97
N ASN A 99 20.60 -1.29 -3.69
CA ASN A 99 20.27 -2.45 -4.51
C ASN A 99 19.01 -3.11 -3.94
N LEU A 100 17.85 -2.74 -4.50
CA LEU A 100 16.55 -3.21 -4.02
C LEU A 100 16.26 -4.63 -4.54
N HIS A 101 16.00 -5.55 -3.62
CA HIS A 101 15.55 -6.89 -3.92
C HIS A 101 14.06 -7.02 -3.65
N PRO A 102 13.21 -7.29 -4.66
CA PRO A 102 11.78 -7.46 -4.47
C PRO A 102 11.45 -8.51 -3.41
N ARG A 103 10.45 -8.23 -2.58
CA ARG A 103 9.87 -9.17 -1.62
C ARG A 103 8.44 -9.46 -2.02
N GLU A 104 8.10 -10.74 -2.09
CA GLU A 104 6.70 -11.11 -2.23
C GLU A 104 5.96 -10.74 -0.95
N ALA A 105 4.85 -10.02 -1.09
CA ALA A 105 3.89 -9.84 -0.01
C ALA A 105 2.52 -10.34 -0.45
N ALA A 106 1.85 -11.02 0.46
CA ALA A 106 0.52 -11.55 0.24
C ALA A 106 -0.53 -10.45 0.03
N ALA A 107 -0.33 -9.28 0.64
CA ALA A 107 -1.24 -8.15 0.55
C ALA A 107 -0.50 -6.81 0.73
N TYR A 108 -1.07 -5.76 0.13
CA TYR A 108 -0.70 -4.37 0.36
C TYR A 108 -1.94 -3.56 0.67
N TRP A 109 -1.81 -2.57 1.54
CA TRP A 109 -2.90 -1.66 1.87
C TRP A 109 -2.34 -0.32 2.35
N LEU A 110 -3.16 0.71 2.24
CA LEU A 110 -2.89 2.03 2.78
C LEU A 110 -3.96 2.33 3.83
N LYS A 111 -3.61 3.04 4.89
CA LYS A 111 -4.59 3.51 5.87
C LYS A 111 -4.19 4.87 6.39
N ALA A 112 -5.18 5.74 6.57
CA ALA A 112 -5.00 6.93 7.39
C ALA A 112 -5.08 6.55 8.87
N GLN A 113 -4.53 7.41 9.74
CA GLN A 113 -4.62 7.21 11.18
C GLN A 113 -6.09 7.13 11.64
N GLY A 114 -6.43 6.10 12.41
CA GLY A 114 -7.79 5.88 12.90
C GLY A 114 -8.82 5.49 11.83
N LYS A 115 -8.40 5.19 10.60
CA LYS A 115 -9.27 4.73 9.51
C LYS A 115 -9.00 3.26 9.15
N PRO A 116 -10.00 2.54 8.60
CA PRO A 116 -9.79 1.22 8.03
C PRO A 116 -8.71 1.24 6.94
N ALA A 117 -8.03 0.12 6.77
CA ALA A 117 -7.13 -0.08 5.64
C ALA A 117 -7.93 -0.20 4.34
N THR A 118 -7.37 0.28 3.24
CA THR A 118 -7.95 0.11 1.91
C THR A 118 -8.04 -1.37 1.55
N SER A 119 -9.18 -1.79 1.03
CA SER A 119 -9.41 -3.15 0.54
C SER A 119 -9.79 -3.14 -0.95
N PRO A 120 -9.59 -4.27 -1.66
CA PRO A 120 -10.16 -4.44 -2.99
C PRO A 120 -11.66 -4.15 -3.01
N ALA A 121 -12.14 -3.55 -4.10
CA ALA A 121 -13.55 -3.36 -4.37
C ALA A 121 -14.30 -4.71 -4.40
N PRO A 122 -15.59 -4.75 -4.06
CA PRO A 122 -16.38 -5.99 -4.08
C PRO A 122 -16.28 -6.71 -5.43
N GLY A 123 -16.02 -8.02 -5.39
CA GLY A 123 -15.83 -8.84 -6.59
C GLY A 123 -14.49 -8.65 -7.31
N GLN A 124 -13.60 -7.79 -6.80
CA GLN A 124 -12.24 -7.62 -7.28
C GLN A 124 -11.21 -8.20 -6.30
N GLY A 125 -10.08 -8.65 -6.84
CA GLY A 125 -8.94 -9.12 -6.07
C GLY A 125 -7.69 -8.30 -6.37
N MET A 126 -6.64 -8.47 -5.56
CA MET A 126 -5.32 -7.93 -5.90
C MET A 126 -4.74 -8.65 -7.11
N GLN A 127 -4.23 -7.89 -8.07
CA GLN A 127 -3.61 -8.40 -9.29
C GLN A 127 -2.13 -8.02 -9.32
N PRO A 128 -1.26 -8.80 -9.99
CA PRO A 128 0.05 -8.32 -10.38
C PRO A 128 -0.07 -7.05 -11.26
N SER A 129 0.88 -6.13 -11.13
CA SER A 129 1.03 -5.01 -12.07
C SER A 129 1.96 -5.40 -13.24
N ASP A 130 2.25 -4.46 -14.14
CA ASP A 130 3.20 -4.65 -15.26
C ASP A 130 4.60 -5.04 -14.77
N ASP A 131 5.02 -4.50 -13.62
CA ASP A 131 6.09 -5.07 -12.81
C ASP A 131 5.46 -6.09 -11.84
N PRO A 132 5.72 -7.41 -12.00
CA PRO A 132 5.10 -8.46 -11.19
C PRO A 132 5.42 -8.36 -9.70
N ALA A 133 6.47 -7.64 -9.31
CA ALA A 133 6.79 -7.38 -7.92
C ALA A 133 5.77 -6.45 -7.23
N TYR A 134 5.02 -5.67 -8.03
CA TYR A 134 3.93 -4.86 -7.52
C TYR A 134 2.62 -5.63 -7.56
N LYS A 135 1.80 -5.41 -6.53
CA LYS A 135 0.38 -5.72 -6.55
C LYS A 135 -0.42 -4.44 -6.74
N VAL A 136 -1.55 -4.55 -7.41
CA VAL A 136 -2.46 -3.45 -7.69
C VAL A 136 -3.90 -3.90 -7.45
N TYR A 137 -4.74 -3.02 -6.94
CA TYR A 137 -6.18 -3.24 -6.83
C TYR A 137 -6.94 -1.92 -6.90
N VAL A 138 -8.18 -2.01 -7.38
CA VAL A 138 -9.14 -0.90 -7.25
C VAL A 138 -9.77 -0.97 -5.87
N THR A 139 -9.92 0.18 -5.23
CA THR A 139 -10.58 0.32 -3.94
C THR A 139 -11.73 1.31 -4.07
N GLU A 140 -12.78 1.10 -3.28
CA GLU A 140 -13.94 1.98 -3.23
C GLU A 140 -13.89 2.84 -1.97
N PHE A 141 -14.41 4.06 -2.10
CA PHE A 141 -14.56 5.00 -1.01
C PHE A 141 -16.01 5.46 -0.94
N GLU A 142 -16.45 5.80 0.27
CA GLU A 142 -17.62 6.64 0.39
C GLU A 142 -17.38 7.90 -0.45
N PRO A 143 -18.30 8.25 -1.37
CA PRO A 143 -18.16 9.46 -2.15
C PRO A 143 -17.98 10.62 -1.18
N LEU A 144 -16.96 11.44 -1.41
CA LEU A 144 -16.87 12.71 -0.72
C LEU A 144 -18.15 13.47 -1.07
N SER A 145 -19.11 13.51 -0.14
CA SER A 145 -20.32 14.30 -0.30
C SER A 145 -19.92 15.70 -0.77
N LEU A 146 -20.66 16.30 -1.69
CA LEU A 146 -20.34 17.50 -2.48
C LEU A 146 -20.06 18.80 -1.66
N GLY A 147 -19.66 18.71 -0.39
CA GLY A 147 -19.14 19.79 0.44
C GLY A 147 -17.63 19.97 0.27
N SER A 148 -17.26 20.99 -0.51
CA SER A 148 -15.89 21.53 -0.66
C SER A 148 -14.89 20.62 -1.37
N TRP A 149 -15.02 20.53 -2.70
CA TRP A 149 -13.85 20.40 -3.55
C TRP A 149 -12.94 21.61 -3.32
N ARG A 150 -12.01 21.50 -2.37
CA ARG A 150 -10.70 22.06 -2.65
C ARG A 150 -10.13 21.12 -3.70
N GLN A 151 -10.39 21.47 -4.96
CA GLN A 151 -9.52 21.19 -6.10
C GLN A 151 -8.07 21.12 -5.56
N CYS A 152 -7.23 20.23 -6.07
CA CYS A 152 -5.79 20.32 -5.85
C CYS A 152 -5.33 21.73 -6.27
N SER A 153 -5.40 22.68 -5.34
CA SER A 153 -5.26 24.11 -5.58
C SER A 153 -3.78 24.37 -5.48
N LEU A 154 -3.12 24.23 -6.63
CA LEU A 154 -1.83 24.85 -6.88
C LEU A 154 -2.03 26.35 -6.77
N ASN A 155 -1.53 26.93 -5.68
CA ASN A 155 -1.15 28.33 -5.66
C ASN A 155 0.26 28.43 -6.26
N SER A 156 0.41 28.12 -7.54
CA SER A 156 1.66 28.35 -8.27
C SER A 156 1.68 29.80 -8.76
N ARG A 157 2.12 30.71 -7.89
CA ARG A 157 2.68 31.98 -8.36
C ARG A 157 4.03 31.68 -9.01
N PHE A 158 4.08 31.61 -10.33
CA PHE A 158 5.31 31.80 -11.06
C PHE A 158 5.75 33.26 -10.88
N ARG A 159 6.97 33.48 -10.39
CA ARG A 159 7.72 34.71 -10.62
C ARG A 159 8.72 34.44 -11.73
#